data_AF-A0A2W2CG38-F1
#
_entry.id   AF-A0A2W2CG38-F1
#
_cell.length_a   1.000
_cell.length_b   1.000
_cell.length_c   1.000
_cell.angle_alpha   90.00
_cell.angle_beta   90.00
_cell.angle_gamma   90.00
#
_symmetry.space_group_name_H-M   'P 1'
#
loop_
_entity.id
_entity.type
_entity.pdbx_description
1 polymer ?
#
loop_
_entity_poly.entity_id
_entity_poly.type
_entity_poly.pdbx_seq_one_letter_code
_entity_poly.pdbx_strand_id
1 'polypeptide(L)'
;MVDPLARLADIPSARERLDETELDLIDRARQAGATWTQVAEVLGLGSRQAAEQRRQRLAAARRTRRRAADRQWPTEVATMRGLLAGLQQWIDADRRWDRRFPRAALTRRTTALALAAEPGGLYDLARHITVDLARCGPELPQPVYGLARDLAAALSTRR
;
A
#
# COMPACT_ATOMS: atom_id res chain seq x y z
N MET A 1 18.24 -33.95 -4.74
CA MET A 1 16.94 -34.06 -4.06
C MET A 1 16.89 -33.00 -2.98
N VAL A 2 15.85 -32.17 -2.92
CA VAL A 2 15.74 -31.13 -1.89
C VAL A 2 15.36 -31.78 -0.56
N ASP A 3 16.02 -31.37 0.52
CA ASP A 3 15.74 -31.83 1.88
C ASP A 3 14.26 -31.57 2.28
N PRO A 4 13.50 -32.59 2.73
CA PRO A 4 12.13 -32.42 3.21
C PRO A 4 11.96 -31.34 4.29
N LEU A 5 12.96 -31.15 5.16
CA LEU A 5 12.91 -30.09 6.18
C LEU A 5 13.05 -28.70 5.56
N ALA A 6 13.95 -28.54 4.58
CA ALA A 6 14.03 -27.30 3.79
C ALA A 6 12.71 -27.00 3.06
N ARG A 7 12.03 -28.02 2.52
CA ARG A 7 10.70 -27.87 1.90
C ARG A 7 9.62 -27.42 2.88
N LEU A 8 9.67 -27.87 4.13
CA LEU A 8 8.75 -27.42 5.17
C LEU A 8 9.03 -25.96 5.58
N ALA A 9 10.29 -25.54 5.59
CA ALA A 9 10.68 -24.16 5.86
C ALA A 9 10.15 -23.16 4.81
N ASP A 10 9.88 -23.61 3.59
CA ASP A 10 9.30 -22.78 2.51
C ASP A 10 7.78 -22.56 2.64
N ILE A 11 7.09 -23.42 3.39
CA ILE A 11 5.61 -23.41 3.49
C ILE A 11 5.05 -22.06 3.99
N PRO A 12 5.61 -21.41 5.03
CA PRO A 12 5.16 -20.09 5.46
C PRO A 12 5.20 -19.06 4.32
N SER A 13 6.33 -18.96 3.60
CA SER A 13 6.46 -18.03 2.47
C SER A 13 5.48 -18.33 1.34
N ALA A 14 5.20 -19.61 1.07
CA ALA A 14 4.20 -20.01 0.08
C ALA A 14 2.79 -19.59 0.48
N ARG A 15 2.41 -19.76 1.76
CA ARG A 15 1.12 -19.31 2.30
C ARG A 15 0.98 -17.79 2.23
N GLU A 16 2.05 -17.06 2.52
CA GLU A 16 2.04 -15.60 2.42
C GLU A 16 1.79 -15.12 1.00
N ARG A 17 2.47 -15.69 0.00
CA ARG A 17 2.22 -15.37 -1.41
C ARG A 17 0.79 -15.68 -1.83
N LEU A 18 0.22 -16.77 -1.32
CA LEU A 18 -1.16 -17.15 -1.59
C LEU A 18 -2.13 -16.13 -1.00
N ASP A 19 -1.95 -15.74 0.26
CA ASP A 19 -2.77 -14.73 0.94
C ASP A 19 -2.75 -13.37 0.21
N GLU A 20 -1.56 -12.93 -0.25
CA GLU A 20 -1.42 -11.69 -1.01
C GLU A 20 -2.16 -11.76 -2.35
N THR A 21 -2.00 -12.89 -3.06
CA THR A 21 -2.68 -13.13 -4.35
C THR A 21 -4.19 -13.15 -4.16
N GLU A 22 -4.68 -13.81 -3.12
CA GLU A 22 -6.10 -13.87 -2.82
C GLU A 22 -6.67 -12.48 -2.52
N LEU A 23 -6.00 -11.69 -1.68
CA LEU A 23 -6.44 -10.33 -1.36
C LEU A 23 -6.52 -9.45 -2.61
N ASP A 24 -5.48 -9.48 -3.45
CA ASP A 24 -5.43 -8.68 -4.68
C ASP A 24 -6.53 -9.11 -5.67
N LEU A 25 -6.84 -10.41 -5.77
CA LEU A 25 -7.96 -10.90 -6.60
C LEU A 25 -9.32 -10.47 -6.06
N ILE A 26 -9.53 -10.52 -4.74
CA ILE A 26 -10.76 -10.03 -4.11
C ILE A 26 -10.94 -8.53 -4.40
N ASP A 27 -9.89 -7.72 -4.18
CA ASP A 27 -9.98 -6.27 -4.37
C ASP A 27 -10.22 -5.93 -5.86
N ARG A 28 -9.59 -6.65 -6.81
CA ARG A 28 -9.87 -6.52 -8.26
C ARG A 28 -11.30 -6.89 -8.63
N ALA A 29 -11.81 -8.02 -8.11
CA ALA A 29 -13.18 -8.44 -8.36
C ALA A 29 -14.18 -7.40 -7.83
N ARG A 30 -13.92 -6.85 -6.64
CA ARG A 30 -14.74 -5.78 -6.05
C ARG A 30 -14.68 -4.50 -6.89
N GLN A 31 -13.53 -4.14 -7.42
CA GLN A 31 -13.37 -2.99 -8.32
C GLN A 31 -14.08 -3.20 -9.67
N ALA A 32 -14.16 -4.44 -10.15
CA ALA A 32 -14.93 -4.84 -11.34
C ALA A 32 -16.45 -4.96 -11.08
N GLY A 33 -16.91 -4.67 -9.86
CA GLY A 33 -18.35 -4.64 -9.51
C GLY A 33 -18.90 -5.94 -8.92
N ALA A 34 -18.08 -6.98 -8.71
CA ALA A 34 -18.54 -8.22 -8.08
C ALA A 34 -19.05 -7.96 -6.65
N THR A 35 -20.21 -8.49 -6.29
CA THR A 35 -20.79 -8.38 -4.95
C THR A 35 -20.07 -9.29 -3.94
N TRP A 36 -20.19 -8.99 -2.65
CA TRP A 36 -19.63 -9.86 -1.60
C TRP A 36 -20.26 -11.25 -1.56
N THR A 37 -21.50 -11.41 -2.02
CA THR A 37 -22.14 -12.73 -2.16
C THR A 37 -21.46 -13.55 -3.26
N GLN A 38 -21.20 -12.95 -4.42
CA GLN A 38 -20.46 -13.61 -5.52
C GLN A 38 -19.03 -13.98 -5.10
N VAL A 39 -18.35 -13.11 -4.35
CA VAL A 39 -17.04 -13.42 -3.78
C VAL A 39 -17.12 -14.59 -2.79
N ALA A 40 -18.14 -14.62 -1.93
CA ALA A 40 -18.34 -15.73 -1.00
C ALA A 40 -18.55 -17.06 -1.73
N GLU A 41 -19.38 -17.08 -2.77
CA GLU A 41 -19.67 -18.26 -3.57
C GLU A 41 -18.41 -18.82 -4.24
N VAL A 42 -17.62 -17.99 -4.92
CA VAL A 42 -16.37 -18.41 -5.59
C VAL A 42 -15.31 -18.89 -4.60
N LEU A 43 -15.26 -18.31 -3.39
CA LEU A 43 -14.33 -18.73 -2.33
C LEU A 43 -14.84 -19.92 -1.51
N GLY A 44 -16.05 -20.45 -1.78
CA GLY A 44 -16.66 -21.52 -1.00
C GLY A 44 -17.03 -21.12 0.44
N LEU A 45 -17.34 -19.85 0.67
CA LEU A 45 -17.71 -19.30 1.97
C LEU A 45 -19.24 -19.26 2.14
N GLY A 46 -19.72 -19.63 3.33
CA GLY A 46 -21.16 -19.76 3.59
C GLY A 46 -21.95 -18.45 3.70
N SER A 47 -21.29 -17.29 3.61
CA SER A 47 -21.99 -16.00 3.65
C SER A 47 -21.15 -14.84 3.11
N ARG A 48 -21.84 -13.78 2.67
CA ARG A 48 -21.24 -12.47 2.36
C ARG A 48 -20.37 -11.94 3.52
N GLN A 49 -20.82 -12.10 4.76
CA GLN A 49 -20.06 -11.64 5.93
C GLN A 49 -18.75 -12.41 6.09
N ALA A 50 -18.74 -13.72 5.80
CA ALA A 50 -17.51 -14.53 5.83
C ALA A 50 -16.48 -14.04 4.79
N ALA A 51 -16.94 -13.63 3.60
CA ALA A 51 -16.07 -13.04 2.57
C ALA A 51 -15.48 -11.69 3.02
N GLU A 52 -16.30 -10.80 3.58
CA GLU A 52 -15.82 -9.52 4.13
C GLU A 52 -14.78 -9.72 5.23
N GLN A 53 -15.06 -10.61 6.18
CA GLN A 53 -14.13 -10.94 7.26
C GLN A 53 -12.84 -11.58 6.74
N ARG A 54 -12.91 -12.43 5.71
CA ARG A 54 -11.72 -13.02 5.09
C ARG A 54 -10.84 -11.95 4.47
N ARG A 55 -11.43 -11.03 3.68
CA ARG A 55 -10.70 -9.89 3.11
C ARG A 55 -10.07 -9.00 4.19
N GLN A 56 -10.82 -8.69 5.26
CA GLN A 56 -10.30 -7.90 6.38
C GLN A 56 -9.11 -8.59 7.08
N ARG A 57 -9.18 -9.90 7.30
CA ARG A 57 -8.08 -10.70 7.87
C ARG A 57 -6.85 -10.69 6.98
N LEU A 58 -7.01 -10.92 5.68
CA LEU A 58 -5.90 -10.86 4.72
C LEU A 58 -5.23 -9.48 4.69
N ALA A 59 -6.02 -8.41 4.67
CA ALA A 59 -5.51 -7.04 4.71
C ALA A 59 -4.81 -6.69 6.04
N ALA A 60 -5.27 -7.24 7.16
CA ALA A 60 -4.58 -7.10 8.45
C ALA A 60 -3.25 -7.86 8.46
N ALA A 61 -3.23 -9.10 7.96
CA ALA A 61 -2.02 -9.92 7.86
C ALA A 61 -0.96 -9.25 6.98
N ARG A 62 -1.34 -8.74 5.80
CA ARG A 62 -0.47 -7.95 4.91
C ARG A 62 0.18 -6.77 5.63
N ARG A 63 -0.61 -6.00 6.39
CA ARG A 63 -0.09 -4.85 7.16
C ARG A 63 0.89 -5.28 8.24
N THR A 64 0.58 -6.34 9.00
CA THR A 64 1.48 -6.88 10.03
C THR A 64 2.80 -7.36 9.44
N ARG A 65 2.76 -8.09 8.32
CA ARG A 65 3.96 -8.55 7.61
C ARG A 65 4.79 -7.39 7.09
N ARG A 66 4.17 -6.41 6.43
CA ARG A 66 4.88 -5.19 6.00
C ARG A 66 5.60 -4.52 7.17
N ARG A 67 4.91 -4.33 8.31
CA ARG A 67 5.54 -3.79 9.52
C ARG A 67 6.69 -4.65 10.06
N ALA A 68 6.59 -5.97 9.98
CA ALA A 68 7.65 -6.88 10.41
C ALA A 68 8.86 -6.83 9.45
N ALA A 69 8.62 -6.79 8.14
CA ALA A 69 9.64 -6.57 7.14
C ALA A 69 10.31 -5.21 7.37
N ASP A 70 9.53 -4.14 7.59
CA ASP A 70 9.98 -2.78 7.90
C ASP A 70 10.93 -2.72 9.12
N ARG A 71 10.81 -3.63 10.10
CA ARG A 71 11.77 -3.68 11.25
C ARG A 71 13.18 -4.07 10.85
N GLN A 72 13.34 -4.77 9.72
CA GLN A 72 14.66 -5.14 9.19
C GLN A 72 15.30 -3.97 8.43
N TRP A 73 14.57 -2.87 8.24
CA TRP A 73 15.03 -1.70 7.52
C TRP A 73 15.37 -0.55 8.46
N PRO A 74 16.28 0.36 8.06
CA PRO A 74 16.61 1.56 8.82
C PRO A 74 15.35 2.40 9.16
N THR A 75 15.35 3.06 10.31
CA THR A 75 14.22 3.87 10.83
C THR A 75 13.66 4.85 9.79
N GLU A 76 14.50 5.33 8.89
CA GLU A 76 14.15 6.20 7.76
C GLU A 76 13.09 5.57 6.84
N VAL A 77 13.20 4.27 6.53
CA VAL A 77 12.23 3.53 5.69
C VAL A 77 10.85 3.51 6.36
N ALA A 78 10.81 3.22 7.67
CA ALA A 78 9.59 3.24 8.45
C ALA A 78 8.97 4.66 8.49
N THR A 79 9.79 5.70 8.66
CA THR A 79 9.34 7.11 8.62
C THR A 79 8.72 7.45 7.27
N MET A 80 9.38 7.14 6.15
CA MET A 80 8.84 7.42 4.81
C MET A 80 7.53 6.68 4.55
N ARG A 81 7.41 5.41 4.97
CA ARG A 81 6.15 4.68 4.86
C ARG A 81 5.04 5.31 5.71
N GLY A 82 5.36 5.78 6.91
CA GLY A 82 4.41 6.51 7.76
C GLY A 82 3.87 7.77 7.08
N LEU A 83 4.77 8.58 6.51
CA LEU A 83 4.41 9.80 5.77
C LEU A 83 3.56 9.50 4.52
N LEU A 84 3.94 8.50 3.74
CA LEU A 84 3.19 8.09 2.54
C LEU A 84 1.82 7.49 2.89
N ALA A 85 1.70 6.77 4.01
CA ALA A 85 0.42 6.25 4.48
C ALA A 85 -0.51 7.38 4.93
N GLY A 86 0.02 8.39 5.63
CA GLY A 86 -0.71 9.60 5.97
C GLY A 86 -1.19 10.37 4.73
N LEU A 87 -0.32 10.49 3.71
CA LEU A 87 -0.67 11.07 2.42
C LEU A 87 -1.80 10.28 1.74
N GLN A 88 -1.68 8.95 1.63
CA GLN A 88 -2.70 8.09 1.03
C GLN A 88 -4.06 8.23 1.75
N GLN A 89 -4.06 8.27 3.08
CA GLN A 89 -5.29 8.45 3.85
C GLN A 89 -5.97 9.80 3.55
N TRP A 90 -5.19 10.88 3.39
CA TRP A 90 -5.73 12.18 3.03
C TRP A 90 -6.30 12.19 1.60
N ILE A 91 -5.55 11.60 0.66
CA ILE A 91 -5.95 11.41 -0.73
C ILE A 91 -7.26 10.62 -0.84
N ASP A 92 -7.44 9.60 -0.01
CA ASP A 92 -8.65 8.77 0.01
C ASP A 92 -9.84 9.47 0.69
N ALA A 93 -9.58 10.30 1.71
CA ALA A 93 -10.61 11.11 2.36
C ALA A 93 -11.13 12.24 1.44
N ASP A 94 -10.28 12.75 0.55
CA ASP A 94 -10.61 13.84 -0.35
C ASP A 94 -11.22 13.38 -1.68
N ARG A 95 -12.56 13.43 -1.76
CA ARG A 95 -13.33 13.07 -2.97
C ARG A 95 -13.01 13.90 -4.21
N ARG A 96 -12.41 15.09 -4.06
CA ARG A 96 -12.08 15.98 -5.19
C ARG A 96 -10.62 15.90 -5.60
N TRP A 97 -9.81 15.07 -4.93
CA TRP A 97 -8.36 14.98 -5.10
C TRP A 97 -7.93 14.96 -6.56
N ASP A 98 -8.46 14.03 -7.36
CA ASP A 98 -8.03 13.80 -8.75
C ASP A 98 -8.25 15.02 -9.67
N ARG A 99 -9.07 15.99 -9.25
CA ARG A 99 -9.37 17.22 -9.98
C ARG A 99 -8.75 18.48 -9.37
N ARG A 100 -8.03 18.38 -8.24
CA ARG A 100 -7.49 19.55 -7.54
C ARG A 100 -6.36 20.23 -8.31
N PHE A 101 -5.48 19.46 -8.92
CA PHE A 101 -4.30 19.97 -9.60
C PHE A 101 -3.84 19.00 -10.70
N PRO A 102 -3.08 19.48 -11.70
CA PRO A 102 -2.48 18.63 -12.71
C PRO A 102 -1.62 17.52 -12.08
N ARG A 103 -1.82 16.26 -12.50
CA ARG A 103 -1.15 15.05 -11.96
C ARG A 103 -1.67 14.55 -10.60
N ALA A 104 -2.74 15.09 -10.01
CA ALA A 104 -3.28 14.56 -8.75
C ALA A 104 -3.62 13.04 -8.79
N ALA A 105 -4.23 12.59 -9.89
CA ALA A 105 -4.49 11.16 -10.11
C ALA A 105 -3.20 10.33 -10.22
N LEU A 106 -2.15 10.91 -10.80
CA LEU A 106 -0.83 10.27 -10.84
C LEU A 106 -0.25 10.18 -9.43
N THR A 107 -0.27 11.26 -8.64
CA THR A 107 0.20 11.25 -7.26
C THR A 107 -0.50 10.17 -6.44
N ARG A 108 -1.83 10.04 -6.53
CA ARG A 108 -2.59 8.95 -5.90
C ARG A 108 -2.02 7.58 -6.29
N ARG A 109 -1.85 7.32 -7.59
CA ARG A 109 -1.34 6.04 -8.09
C ARG A 109 0.09 5.77 -7.63
N THR A 110 0.97 6.77 -7.70
CA THR A 110 2.38 6.66 -7.32
C THR A 110 2.52 6.44 -5.81
N THR A 111 1.71 7.10 -4.97
CA THR A 111 1.67 6.86 -3.52
C THR A 111 1.26 5.43 -3.18
N ALA A 112 0.21 4.91 -3.85
CA ALA A 112 -0.20 3.51 -3.67
C ALA A 112 0.91 2.52 -4.10
N LEU A 113 1.59 2.79 -5.22
CA LEU A 113 2.74 1.98 -5.67
C LEU A 113 3.93 2.07 -4.71
N ALA A 114 4.23 3.25 -4.16
CA ALA A 114 5.32 3.46 -3.21
C ALA A 114 5.08 2.66 -1.91
N LEU A 115 3.84 2.69 -1.40
CA LEU A 115 3.46 1.88 -0.24
C LEU A 115 3.57 0.38 -0.50
N ALA A 116 3.40 -0.05 -1.76
CA ALA A 116 3.54 -1.44 -2.16
C ALA A 116 5.00 -1.87 -2.37
N ALA A 117 5.89 -0.94 -2.76
CA ALA A 117 7.24 -1.21 -3.23
C ALA A 117 8.22 -1.69 -2.15
N GLU A 118 9.23 -2.45 -2.59
CA GLU A 118 10.48 -2.70 -1.85
C GLU A 118 11.22 -1.39 -1.58
N PRO A 119 12.11 -1.31 -0.56
CA PRO A 119 12.68 -0.04 -0.13
C PRO A 119 13.45 0.73 -1.20
N GLY A 120 14.19 0.06 -2.10
CA GLY A 120 14.80 0.73 -3.25
C GLY A 120 13.76 1.48 -4.09
N GLY A 121 12.68 0.80 -4.45
CA GLY A 121 11.55 1.40 -5.19
C GLY A 121 10.77 2.43 -4.36
N LEU A 122 10.70 2.27 -3.02
CA LEU A 122 10.10 3.25 -2.12
C LEU A 122 10.81 4.60 -2.22
N TYR A 123 12.16 4.61 -2.16
CA TYR A 123 12.94 5.84 -2.27
C TYR A 123 12.72 6.53 -3.63
N ASP A 124 12.75 5.77 -4.72
CA ASP A 124 12.58 6.34 -6.06
C ASP A 124 11.17 6.89 -6.29
N LEU A 125 10.14 6.16 -5.86
CA LEU A 125 8.75 6.61 -5.96
C LEU A 125 8.47 7.79 -5.02
N ALA A 126 9.04 7.79 -3.80
CA ALA A 126 8.94 8.91 -2.87
C ALA A 126 9.56 10.19 -3.46
N ARG A 127 10.71 10.10 -4.15
CA ARG A 127 11.31 11.25 -4.86
C ARG A 127 10.38 11.78 -5.94
N HIS A 128 9.78 10.91 -6.76
CA HIS A 128 8.83 11.33 -7.80
C HIS A 128 7.60 12.03 -7.20
N ILE A 129 7.06 11.50 -6.10
CA ILE A 129 5.92 12.11 -5.39
C ILE A 129 6.28 13.50 -4.88
N THR A 130 7.43 13.66 -4.24
CA THR A 130 7.87 14.97 -3.72
C THR A 130 8.04 15.99 -4.84
N VAL A 131 8.61 15.60 -5.99
CA VAL A 131 8.75 16.47 -7.16
C VAL A 131 7.39 16.88 -7.74
N ASP A 132 6.48 15.93 -7.89
CA ASP A 132 5.13 16.20 -8.41
C ASP A 132 4.33 17.11 -7.47
N LEU A 133 4.42 16.90 -6.15
CA LEU A 133 3.79 17.76 -5.14
C LEU A 133 4.41 19.17 -5.12
N ALA A 134 5.74 19.28 -5.16
CA ALA A 134 6.42 20.59 -5.16
C ALA A 134 6.01 21.48 -6.35
N ARG A 135 5.72 20.87 -7.51
CA ARG A 135 5.24 21.58 -8.71
C ARG A 135 3.83 22.17 -8.56
N CYS A 136 3.03 21.67 -7.62
CA CYS A 136 1.67 22.14 -7.37
C CYS A 136 1.62 23.44 -6.55
N GLY A 137 2.69 23.75 -5.78
CA GLY A 137 2.80 24.99 -5.02
C GLY A 137 1.61 25.25 -4.07
N PRO A 138 1.01 26.46 -4.07
CA PRO A 138 -0.04 26.85 -3.12
C PRO A 138 -1.39 26.15 -3.35
N GLU A 139 -1.57 25.43 -4.46
CA GLU A 139 -2.78 24.64 -4.73
C GLU A 139 -2.90 23.41 -3.82
N LEU A 140 -1.81 23.05 -3.12
CA LEU A 140 -1.81 21.93 -2.18
C LEU A 140 -2.56 22.27 -0.88
N PRO A 141 -3.42 21.35 -0.41
CA PRO A 141 -4.00 21.44 0.93
C PRO A 141 -2.92 21.50 2.01
N GLN A 142 -3.10 22.36 3.03
CA GLN A 142 -2.13 22.53 4.13
C GLN A 142 -1.64 21.23 4.78
N PRO A 143 -2.51 20.23 5.09
CA PRO A 143 -2.04 18.96 5.64
C PRO A 143 -1.11 18.19 4.70
N VAL A 144 -1.37 18.27 3.39
CA VAL A 144 -0.56 17.61 2.36
C VAL A 144 0.76 18.33 2.16
N TYR A 145 0.76 19.66 2.23
CA TYR A 145 1.97 20.45 2.18
C TYR A 145 2.95 20.10 3.32
N GLY A 146 2.44 19.95 4.55
CA GLY A 146 3.25 19.49 5.69
C GLY A 146 3.86 18.10 5.46
N LEU A 147 3.04 17.14 5.02
CA LEU A 147 3.50 15.79 4.70
C LEU A 147 4.55 15.78 3.58
N ALA A 148 4.36 16.58 2.53
CA ALA A 148 5.29 16.70 1.41
C ALA A 148 6.64 17.27 1.85
N ARG A 149 6.63 18.29 2.71
CA ARG A 149 7.84 18.88 3.29
C ARG A 149 8.59 17.87 4.14
N ASP A 150 7.89 17.17 5.02
CA ASP A 150 8.50 16.19 5.92
C ASP A 150 9.07 14.98 5.13
N LEU A 151 8.39 14.59 4.04
CA LEU A 151 8.90 13.58 3.10
C LEU A 151 10.15 14.05 2.36
N ALA A 152 10.20 15.32 1.92
CA ALA A 152 11.38 15.91 1.30
C ALA A 152 12.58 15.95 2.26
N ALA A 153 12.34 16.28 3.53
CA ALA A 153 13.36 16.27 4.57
C ALA A 153 13.92 14.85 4.77
N ALA A 154 13.05 13.85 4.91
CA ALA A 154 13.45 12.45 5.08
C ALA A 154 14.29 11.91 3.90
N LEU A 155 14.03 12.39 2.68
CA LEU A 155 14.80 12.03 1.48
C LEU A 155 16.15 12.73 1.38
N SER A 156 16.30 13.90 2.02
CA SER A 156 17.49 14.75 1.93
C SER A 156 18.58 14.37 2.93
N THR A 157 18.22 13.70 4.04
CA THR A 157 19.17 13.21 5.06
C THR A 157 20.08 12.08 4.55
N ARG A 158 19.92 11.65 3.30
CA ARG A 158 20.63 10.53 2.66
C ARG A 158 21.45 11.00 1.46
N ARG A 159 22.29 12.03 1.66
CA ARG A 159 23.36 12.40 0.71
C ARG A 159 24.70 11.99 1.28
#